data_AF-A0A182FJN9-F1
#
_entry.id   AF-A0A182FJN9-F1
#
_cell.length_a   1.000
_cell.length_b   1.000
_cell.length_c   1.000
_cell.angle_alpha   90.00
_cell.angle_beta   90.00
_cell.angle_gamma   90.00
#
_symmetry.space_group_name_H-M   'P 1'
#
loop_
_entity.id
_entity.type
_entity.pdbx_description
1 polymer ?
#
loop_
_entity_poly.entity_id
_entity_poly.type
_entity_poly.pdbx_seq_one_letter_code
_entity_poly.pdbx_strand_id
1 'polypeptide(L)'
;MLLKTVLVFAVAIVAQAHGVMFRLVPNTQKCLRDEMQGNQIVAGEYEITNAPGQKIDYVVRDTKGHILAQKEDVSKGKFSFTSEMYDTFEICFISHVPATHRGIDQEVSLDVKKGIETKSYEGIGEAAKLKPLEVDLKRLEDLSDAIVQDFALMRKREEEMRDTNESTNSRVLFFSIFSMSCLLGLATWQVLYLRRYFIAKKLI
;
A
#
# COMPACT_ATOMS: atom_id res chain seq x y z
N MET A 1 -9.11 -36.50 7.87
CA MET A 1 -8.96 -35.17 8.51
C MET A 1 -8.06 -34.25 7.68
N LEU A 2 -6.86 -34.70 7.28
CA LEU A 2 -5.91 -33.95 6.45
C LEU A 2 -6.46 -33.41 5.11
N LEU A 3 -7.31 -34.18 4.42
CA LEU A 3 -7.90 -33.73 3.14
C LEU A 3 -8.86 -32.55 3.32
N LYS A 4 -9.64 -32.52 4.40
CA LYS A 4 -10.56 -31.40 4.71
C LYS A 4 -9.79 -30.12 5.07
N THR A 5 -8.69 -30.25 5.82
CA THR A 5 -7.83 -29.10 6.16
C THR A 5 -7.10 -28.54 4.94
N VAL A 6 -6.65 -29.40 4.01
CA VAL A 6 -6.02 -28.96 2.76
C VAL A 6 -7.03 -28.25 1.85
N LEU A 7 -8.27 -28.77 1.75
CA LEU A 7 -9.31 -28.17 0.92
C LEU A 7 -9.77 -26.81 1.45
N VAL A 8 -9.87 -26.65 2.78
CA VAL A 8 -10.18 -25.37 3.42
C VAL A 8 -9.06 -24.34 3.19
N PHE A 9 -7.80 -24.75 3.26
CA PHE A 9 -6.66 -23.87 2.99
C PHE A 9 -6.57 -23.47 1.51
N ALA A 10 -6.89 -24.38 0.59
CA ALA A 10 -6.92 -24.09 -0.85
C ALA A 10 -8.05 -23.11 -1.24
N VAL A 11 -9.23 -23.22 -0.61
CA VAL A 11 -10.37 -22.31 -0.87
C VAL A 11 -10.09 -20.89 -0.35
N ALA A 12 -9.33 -20.75 0.73
CA ALA A 12 -8.95 -19.44 1.28
C ALA A 12 -8.00 -18.62 0.38
N ILE A 13 -7.29 -19.28 -0.54
CA ILE A 13 -6.30 -18.64 -1.43
C ILE A 13 -6.96 -17.96 -2.65
N VAL A 14 -8.23 -18.26 -2.95
CA VAL A 14 -8.88 -17.83 -4.21
C VAL A 14 -9.70 -16.53 -4.08
N ALA A 15 -9.81 -15.94 -2.89
CA ALA A 15 -10.56 -14.69 -2.71
C ALA A 15 -9.67 -13.46 -2.97
N GLN A 16 -9.35 -13.18 -4.23
CA GLN A 16 -8.96 -11.82 -4.62
C GLN A 16 -10.24 -10.98 -4.77
N ALA A 17 -10.52 -10.13 -3.79
CA ALA A 17 -11.51 -9.07 -3.92
C ALA A 17 -10.78 -7.78 -4.31
N HIS A 18 -11.04 -7.26 -5.50
CA HIS A 18 -10.59 -5.93 -5.94
C HIS A 18 -11.79 -4.99 -5.80
N GLY A 19 -11.84 -4.27 -4.68
CA GLY A 19 -12.92 -3.34 -4.38
C GLY A 19 -13.04 -3.08 -2.88
N VAL A 20 -13.23 -1.82 -2.50
CA VAL A 20 -13.49 -1.40 -1.13
C VAL A 20 -14.99 -1.17 -0.99
N MET A 21 -15.62 -1.91 -0.10
CA MET A 21 -17.04 -1.74 0.21
C MET A 21 -17.20 -1.29 1.67
N PHE A 22 -17.93 -0.20 1.89
CA PHE A 22 -18.17 0.33 3.23
C PHE A 22 -19.57 0.90 3.40
N ARG A 23 -20.07 0.85 4.65
CA ARG A 23 -21.32 1.50 5.04
C ARG A 23 -21.10 2.97 5.36
N LEU A 24 -21.95 3.82 4.81
CA LEU A 24 -22.04 5.25 5.05
C LEU A 24 -23.30 5.53 5.87
N VAL A 25 -23.11 6.12 7.06
CA VAL A 25 -24.20 6.47 7.98
C VAL A 25 -24.85 7.79 7.51
N PRO A 26 -26.17 7.98 7.68
CA PRO A 26 -26.86 9.22 7.31
C PRO A 26 -26.20 10.48 7.87
N ASN A 27 -26.08 11.53 7.05
CA ASN A 27 -25.48 12.82 7.44
C ASN A 27 -24.03 12.71 7.94
N THR A 28 -23.30 11.68 7.51
CA THR A 28 -21.87 11.52 7.77
C THR A 28 -21.05 11.53 6.48
N GLN A 29 -19.74 11.69 6.63
CA GLN A 29 -18.79 11.53 5.53
C GLN A 29 -17.79 10.42 5.85
N LYS A 30 -17.37 9.68 4.82
CA LYS A 30 -16.26 8.72 4.90
C LYS A 30 -15.32 8.96 3.73
N CYS A 31 -14.02 8.92 4.03
CA CYS A 31 -12.97 9.19 3.07
C CYS A 31 -12.00 8.02 2.98
N LEU A 32 -11.59 7.69 1.76
CA LEU A 32 -10.48 6.79 1.46
C LEU A 32 -9.28 7.64 1.05
N ARG A 33 -8.16 7.52 1.76
CA ARG A 33 -6.92 8.26 1.46
C ARG A 33 -5.89 7.31 0.86
N ASP A 34 -5.25 7.73 -0.22
CA ASP A 34 -4.30 6.91 -0.96
C ASP A 34 -3.24 7.78 -1.68
N GLU A 35 -2.11 7.18 -2.01
CA GLU A 35 -0.95 7.84 -2.62
C GLU A 35 -0.92 7.64 -4.15
N MET A 36 -0.48 8.64 -4.89
CA MET A 36 -0.26 8.53 -6.35
C MET A 36 1.13 9.00 -6.75
N GLN A 37 1.69 8.41 -7.81
CA GLN A 37 2.92 8.89 -8.43
C GLN A 37 2.65 10.05 -9.38
N GLY A 38 3.67 10.87 -9.65
CA GLY A 38 3.58 11.96 -10.64
C GLY A 38 3.35 11.42 -12.05
N ASN A 39 2.55 12.15 -12.84
CA ASN A 39 2.10 11.79 -14.19
C ASN A 39 1.36 10.44 -14.28
N GLN A 40 0.79 9.96 -13.17
CA GLN A 40 -0.01 8.75 -13.12
C GLN A 40 -1.51 9.10 -13.14
N ILE A 41 -2.28 8.44 -14.00
CA ILE A 41 -3.74 8.56 -14.03
C ILE A 41 -4.32 7.67 -12.92
N VAL A 42 -5.27 8.23 -12.16
CA VAL A 42 -6.09 7.49 -11.20
C VAL A 42 -7.52 7.50 -11.72
N ALA A 43 -8.15 6.33 -11.77
CA ALA A 43 -9.54 6.18 -12.17
C ALA A 43 -10.30 5.39 -11.11
N GLY A 44 -11.49 5.86 -10.74
CA GLY A 44 -12.36 5.18 -9.78
C GLY A 44 -13.74 4.92 -10.36
N GLU A 45 -14.30 3.76 -10.04
CA GLU A 45 -15.69 3.40 -10.29
C GLU A 45 -16.40 3.22 -8.95
N TYR A 46 -17.57 3.82 -8.81
CA TYR A 46 -18.36 3.75 -7.60
C TYR A 46 -19.80 3.31 -7.88
N GLU A 47 -20.36 2.54 -6.96
CA GLU A 47 -21.74 2.09 -6.96
C GLU A 47 -22.30 2.19 -5.55
N ILE A 48 -23.41 2.90 -5.42
CA ILE A 48 -24.03 3.26 -4.16
C ILE A 48 -25.41 2.62 -4.12
N THR A 49 -25.76 2.04 -2.98
CA THR A 49 -27.09 1.47 -2.77
C THR A 49 -28.13 2.59 -2.78
N ASN A 50 -29.14 2.49 -3.64
CA ASN A 50 -30.22 3.47 -3.75
C ASN A 50 -31.03 3.53 -2.44
N ALA A 51 -31.21 4.75 -1.91
CA ALA A 51 -32.09 5.03 -0.79
C ALA A 51 -33.01 6.21 -1.13
N PRO A 52 -34.35 6.05 -1.03
CA PRO A 52 -35.29 7.10 -1.41
C PRO A 52 -35.19 8.30 -0.45
N GLY A 53 -35.11 9.50 -1.02
CA GLY A 53 -35.05 10.75 -0.26
C GLY A 53 -33.70 11.06 0.37
N GLN A 54 -32.63 10.32 0.04
CA GLN A 54 -31.27 10.56 0.50
C GLN A 54 -30.36 10.80 -0.70
N LYS A 55 -29.42 11.73 -0.57
CA LYS A 55 -28.45 12.07 -1.61
C LYS A 55 -27.06 11.81 -1.09
N ILE A 56 -26.18 11.35 -1.97
CA ILE A 56 -24.76 11.21 -1.67
C ILE A 56 -23.98 12.04 -2.67
N ASP A 57 -23.02 12.81 -2.17
CA ASP A 57 -22.09 13.56 -2.98
C ASP A 57 -20.71 12.93 -2.85
N TYR A 58 -19.87 13.03 -3.88
CA TYR A 58 -18.46 12.67 -3.78
C TYR A 58 -17.57 13.87 -4.07
N VAL A 59 -16.45 13.92 -3.38
CA VAL A 59 -15.39 14.90 -3.60
C VAL A 59 -14.03 14.22 -3.48
N VAL A 60 -13.17 14.48 -4.45
CA VAL A 60 -11.77 14.05 -4.46
C VAL A 60 -10.90 15.26 -4.23
N ARG A 61 -10.02 15.18 -3.22
CA ARG A 61 -9.15 16.28 -2.83
C ARG A 61 -7.70 15.83 -2.73
N ASP A 62 -6.81 16.75 -3.01
CA ASP A 62 -5.37 16.62 -2.81
C ASP A 62 -4.97 17.02 -1.37
N THR A 63 -3.73 16.78 -0.95
CA THR A 63 -3.19 17.20 0.37
C THR A 63 -3.33 18.69 0.63
N LYS A 64 -3.31 19.50 -0.44
CA LYS A 64 -3.47 20.96 -0.40
C LYS A 64 -4.94 21.41 -0.33
N GLY A 65 -5.89 20.47 -0.36
CA GLY A 65 -7.32 20.74 -0.38
C GLY A 65 -7.86 21.15 -1.75
N HIS A 66 -7.06 21.05 -2.81
CA HIS A 66 -7.54 21.28 -4.17
C HIS A 66 -8.51 20.18 -4.59
N ILE A 67 -9.64 20.56 -5.18
CA ILE A 67 -10.66 19.63 -5.64
C ILE A 67 -10.26 19.11 -7.02
N LEU A 68 -9.98 17.81 -7.11
CA LEU A 68 -9.56 17.14 -8.34
C LEU A 68 -10.78 16.65 -9.15
N ALA A 69 -11.81 16.17 -8.45
CA ALA A 69 -13.08 15.75 -9.05
C ALA A 69 -14.18 15.86 -8.01
N GLN A 70 -15.38 16.27 -8.43
CA GLN A 70 -16.54 16.30 -7.54
C GLN A 70 -17.83 16.10 -8.33
N LYS A 71 -18.85 15.56 -7.68
CA LYS A 71 -20.21 15.51 -8.22
C LYS A 71 -21.22 15.36 -7.10
N GLU A 72 -22.36 16.01 -7.30
CA GLU A 72 -23.51 15.96 -6.39
C GLU A 72 -24.54 14.92 -6.86
N ASP A 73 -25.31 14.39 -5.92
CA ASP A 73 -26.44 13.47 -6.14
C ASP A 73 -26.05 12.25 -7.00
N VAL A 74 -25.10 11.48 -6.50
CA VAL A 74 -24.51 10.34 -7.20
C VAL A 74 -25.05 8.99 -6.72
N SER A 75 -25.22 8.08 -7.68
CA SER A 75 -25.66 6.70 -7.43
C SER A 75 -24.67 5.68 -8.02
N LYS A 76 -24.36 5.81 -9.31
CA LYS A 76 -23.32 5.01 -9.99
C LYS A 76 -22.56 5.87 -10.97
N GLY A 77 -21.24 5.69 -11.05
CA GLY A 77 -20.44 6.47 -11.98
C GLY A 77 -18.95 6.18 -11.93
N LYS A 78 -18.21 6.95 -12.72
CA LYS A 78 -16.75 6.88 -12.84
C LYS A 78 -16.16 8.28 -12.70
N PHE A 79 -14.96 8.37 -12.17
CA PHE A 79 -14.15 9.58 -12.17
C PHE A 79 -12.71 9.24 -12.57
N SER A 80 -12.00 10.22 -13.10
CA SER A 80 -10.56 10.13 -13.34
C SER A 80 -9.89 11.48 -13.14
N PHE A 81 -8.64 11.44 -12.69
CA PHE A 81 -7.80 12.61 -12.53
C PHE A 81 -6.32 12.21 -12.63
N THR A 82 -5.45 13.21 -12.78
CA THR A 82 -4.00 13.04 -12.90
C THR A 82 -3.33 14.15 -12.08
N SER A 83 -2.19 13.84 -11.46
CA SER A 83 -1.31 14.83 -10.82
C SER A 83 0.05 14.85 -11.50
N GLU A 84 0.70 16.02 -11.59
CA GLU A 84 2.05 16.15 -12.16
C GLU A 84 3.14 15.63 -11.21
N MET A 85 2.90 15.72 -9.90
CA MET A 85 3.87 15.34 -8.87
C MET A 85 3.31 14.24 -7.96
N TYR A 86 4.20 13.54 -7.25
CA TYR A 86 3.82 12.59 -6.21
C TYR A 86 3.03 13.35 -5.12
N ASP A 87 1.81 12.90 -4.87
CA ASP A 87 0.94 13.51 -3.86
C ASP A 87 -0.03 12.46 -3.28
N THR A 88 -0.71 12.83 -2.21
CA THR A 88 -1.74 12.01 -1.57
C THR A 88 -3.11 12.62 -1.85
N PHE A 89 -4.07 11.78 -2.24
CA PHE A 89 -5.44 12.21 -2.46
C PHE A 89 -6.40 11.50 -1.51
N GLU A 90 -7.53 12.14 -1.26
CA GLU A 90 -8.65 11.57 -0.52
C GLU A 90 -9.92 11.59 -1.37
N ILE A 91 -10.64 10.46 -1.38
CA ILE A 91 -11.96 10.31 -2.01
C ILE A 91 -12.97 10.24 -0.88
N CYS A 92 -13.78 11.29 -0.73
CA CYS A 92 -14.81 11.38 0.30
C CYS A 92 -16.20 11.21 -0.30
N PHE A 93 -17.03 10.40 0.34
CA PHE A 93 -18.47 10.31 0.10
C PHE A 93 -19.21 10.94 1.27
N ILE A 94 -20.15 11.83 0.99
CA ILE A 94 -20.88 12.65 1.95
C ILE A 94 -22.36 12.35 1.80
N SER A 95 -23.01 11.88 2.87
CA SER A 95 -24.45 11.62 2.88
C SER A 95 -25.22 12.87 3.30
N HIS A 96 -26.26 13.20 2.55
CA HIS A 96 -27.20 14.28 2.82
C HIS A 96 -28.62 13.73 2.93
N VAL A 97 -29.19 13.78 4.14
CA VAL A 97 -30.56 13.34 4.42
C VAL A 97 -31.38 14.52 4.94
N PRO A 98 -32.46 14.92 4.24
CA PRO A 98 -33.33 16.00 4.68
C PRO A 98 -34.07 15.61 5.96
N ALA A 99 -34.34 16.60 6.82
CA ALA A 99 -35.00 16.40 8.12
C ALA A 99 -36.41 15.78 8.04
N THR A 100 -37.03 15.80 6.86
CA THR A 100 -38.34 15.19 6.57
C THR A 100 -38.29 13.68 6.39
N HIS A 101 -37.10 13.10 6.18
CA HIS A 101 -36.91 11.67 5.91
C HIS A 101 -36.09 11.00 7.01
N ARG A 102 -36.40 9.74 7.29
CA ARG A 102 -35.58 8.90 8.16
C ARG A 102 -34.37 8.39 7.36
N GLY A 103 -33.17 8.70 7.83
CA GLY A 103 -31.93 8.21 7.22
C GLY A 103 -31.78 6.69 7.33
N ILE A 104 -31.16 6.09 6.32
CA ILE A 104 -30.87 4.66 6.22
C ILE A 104 -29.39 4.54 5.85
N ASP A 105 -28.67 3.61 6.46
CA ASP A 105 -27.29 3.36 6.09
C ASP A 105 -27.21 2.91 4.62
N GLN A 106 -26.38 3.60 3.84
CA GLN A 106 -26.13 3.27 2.44
C GLN A 106 -24.78 2.57 2.31
N GLU A 107 -24.70 1.57 1.44
CA GLU A 107 -23.44 0.89 1.13
C GLU A 107 -22.83 1.49 -0.13
N VAL A 108 -21.54 1.84 -0.04
CA VAL A 108 -20.72 2.39 -1.11
C VAL A 108 -19.68 1.35 -1.49
N SER A 109 -19.75 0.88 -2.73
CA SER A 109 -18.70 0.08 -3.37
C SER A 109 -17.82 1.02 -4.20
N LEU A 110 -16.51 0.97 -3.97
CA LEU A 110 -15.52 1.79 -4.63
C LEU A 110 -14.37 0.91 -5.14
N ASP A 111 -14.15 0.93 -6.45
CA ASP A 111 -13.00 0.31 -7.10
C ASP A 111 -12.08 1.40 -7.65
N VAL A 112 -10.82 1.44 -7.20
CA VAL A 112 -9.84 2.46 -7.59
C VAL A 112 -8.67 1.78 -8.28
N LYS A 113 -8.37 2.23 -9.50
CA LYS A 113 -7.27 1.74 -10.34
C LYS A 113 -6.27 2.84 -10.60
N LYS A 114 -4.98 2.48 -10.70
CA LYS A 114 -3.88 3.43 -10.92
C LYS A 114 -2.99 3.01 -12.08
N GLY A 115 -2.50 3.98 -12.85
CA GLY A 115 -1.52 3.72 -13.91
C GLY A 115 -2.04 2.79 -15.00
N ILE A 116 -1.29 1.72 -15.30
CA ILE A 116 -1.62 0.78 -16.40
C ILE A 116 -2.98 0.09 -16.22
N GLU A 117 -3.46 -0.05 -14.98
CA GLU A 117 -4.78 -0.64 -14.69
C GLU A 117 -5.95 0.29 -15.06
N THR A 118 -5.68 1.59 -15.28
CA THR A 118 -6.69 2.54 -15.76
C THR A 118 -6.90 2.48 -17.28
N LYS A 119 -5.95 1.91 -18.02
CA LYS A 119 -6.05 1.78 -19.48
C LYS A 119 -7.00 0.63 -19.83
N SER A 120 -8.25 0.96 -20.14
CA SER A 120 -9.14 0.01 -20.83
C SER A 120 -8.70 -0.15 -22.28
N TYR A 121 -7.93 -1.20 -22.56
CA TYR A 121 -7.50 -1.56 -23.92
C TYR A 121 -8.68 -1.94 -24.84
N GLU A 122 -9.86 -2.21 -24.27
CA GLU A 122 -11.08 -2.57 -25.01
C GLU A 122 -11.65 -1.38 -25.81
N GLY A 123 -11.45 -0.12 -25.36
CA GLY A 123 -11.94 1.08 -26.04
C GLY A 123 -10.94 1.75 -27.00
N ILE A 124 -9.66 1.38 -26.94
CA ILE A 124 -8.59 1.96 -27.79
C ILE A 124 -8.74 1.52 -29.25
N GLY A 125 -9.31 0.34 -29.50
CA GLY A 125 -9.56 -0.16 -30.86
C GLY A 125 -10.52 0.69 -31.69
N GLU A 126 -11.56 1.27 -31.06
CA GLU A 126 -12.56 2.07 -31.78
C GLU A 126 -12.14 3.53 -31.97
N ALA A 127 -11.44 4.13 -31.00
CA ALA A 127 -11.01 5.53 -31.07
C ALA A 127 -9.82 5.77 -32.02
N ALA A 128 -8.97 4.75 -32.22
CA ALA A 128 -7.72 4.91 -32.97
C ALA A 128 -7.73 4.29 -34.39
N LYS A 129 -8.80 3.58 -34.79
CA LYS A 129 -8.85 2.80 -36.06
C LYS A 129 -7.62 1.90 -36.26
N LEU A 130 -7.03 1.41 -35.17
CA LEU A 130 -5.88 0.51 -35.23
C LEU A 130 -6.38 -0.90 -35.53
N LYS A 131 -5.62 -1.66 -36.31
CA LYS A 131 -5.92 -3.09 -36.48
C LYS A 131 -5.82 -3.74 -35.10
N PRO A 132 -6.69 -4.71 -34.76
CA PRO A 132 -6.69 -5.36 -33.44
C PRO A 132 -5.31 -5.87 -33.01
N LEU A 133 -4.46 -6.26 -33.96
CA LEU A 133 -3.08 -6.69 -33.72
C LEU A 133 -2.13 -5.58 -33.20
N GLU A 134 -2.30 -4.34 -33.64
CA GLU A 134 -1.42 -3.23 -33.22
C GLU A 134 -1.74 -2.79 -31.78
N VAL A 135 -3.00 -2.90 -31.36
CA VAL A 135 -3.44 -2.63 -29.99
C VAL A 135 -2.84 -3.65 -29.03
N ASP A 136 -2.82 -4.93 -29.41
CA ASP A 136 -2.21 -6.00 -28.60
C ASP A 136 -0.69 -5.83 -28.49
N LEU A 137 -0.01 -5.46 -29.57
CA LEU A 137 1.43 -5.15 -29.53
C LEU A 137 1.74 -3.95 -28.63
N LYS A 138 0.94 -2.88 -28.72
CA LYS A 138 1.12 -1.70 -27.86
C LYS A 138 0.87 -2.02 -26.39
N ARG A 139 -0.10 -2.90 -26.11
CA ARG A 139 -0.35 -3.41 -24.76
C ARG A 139 0.83 -4.20 -24.22
N LEU A 140 1.44 -5.07 -25.02
CA LEU A 140 2.61 -5.86 -24.63
C LEU A 140 3.84 -4.98 -24.38
N GLU A 141 4.04 -3.95 -25.20
CA GLU A 141 5.11 -2.95 -25.01
C GLU A 141 4.93 -2.21 -23.68
N ASP A 142 3.74 -1.66 -23.42
CA ASP A 142 3.44 -0.92 -22.19
C ASP A 142 3.60 -1.82 -20.94
N LEU A 143 3.21 -3.10 -21.03
CA LEU A 143 3.42 -4.08 -19.95
C LEU A 143 4.90 -4.39 -19.73
N SER A 144 5.67 -4.53 -20.80
CA SER A 144 7.11 -4.78 -20.71
C SER A 144 7.85 -3.61 -20.05
N ASP A 145 7.52 -2.37 -20.44
CA ASP A 145 8.12 -1.17 -19.85
C ASP A 145 7.81 -1.03 -18.36
N ALA A 146 6.57 -1.33 -17.95
CA ALA A 146 6.19 -1.35 -16.55
C ALA A 146 7.02 -2.39 -15.75
N ILE A 147 7.19 -3.60 -16.28
CA ILE A 147 8.01 -4.66 -15.66
C ILE A 147 9.47 -4.22 -15.51
N VAL A 148 10.06 -3.58 -16.53
CA VAL A 148 11.45 -3.10 -16.48
C VAL A 148 11.62 -2.02 -15.41
N GLN A 149 10.66 -1.10 -15.27
CA GLN A 149 10.67 -0.10 -14.21
C GLN A 149 10.58 -0.74 -12.81
N ASP A 150 9.72 -1.74 -12.64
CA ASP A 150 9.60 -2.47 -11.38
C ASP A 150 10.89 -3.23 -11.04
N PHE A 151 11.53 -3.88 -12.02
CA PHE A 151 12.84 -4.53 -11.80
C PHE A 151 13.92 -3.52 -11.39
N ALA A 152 13.94 -2.32 -11.99
CA ALA A 152 14.89 -1.27 -11.61
C ALA A 152 14.67 -0.81 -10.16
N LEU A 153 13.40 -0.64 -9.75
CA LEU A 153 13.05 -0.31 -8.36
C LEU A 153 13.45 -1.42 -7.38
N MET A 154 13.16 -2.68 -7.73
CA MET A 154 13.51 -3.85 -6.91
C MET A 154 15.03 -3.97 -6.72
N ARG A 155 15.79 -3.76 -7.79
CA ARG A 155 17.26 -3.76 -7.73
C ARG A 155 17.80 -2.66 -6.84
N LYS A 156 17.24 -1.45 -6.92
CA LYS A 156 17.64 -0.34 -6.04
C LYS A 156 17.38 -0.66 -4.57
N ARG A 157 16.24 -1.27 -4.25
CA ARG A 157 15.93 -1.70 -2.87
C ARG A 157 16.84 -2.82 -2.39
N GLU A 158 17.22 -3.76 -3.27
CA GLU A 158 18.19 -4.81 -2.94
C GLU A 158 19.55 -4.20 -2.59
N GLU A 159 20.03 -3.24 -3.40
CA GLU A 159 21.28 -2.52 -3.14
C GLU A 159 21.26 -1.81 -1.78
N GLU A 160 20.19 -1.08 -1.46
CA GLU A 160 20.00 -0.42 -0.16
C GLU A 160 19.93 -1.43 1.00
N MET A 161 19.23 -2.56 0.82
CA MET A 161 19.17 -3.63 1.83
C MET A 161 20.52 -4.31 2.02
N ARG A 162 21.32 -4.45 0.96
CA ARG A 162 22.65 -5.04 1.02
C ARG A 162 23.61 -4.13 1.79
N ASP A 163 23.59 -2.83 1.54
CA ASP A 163 24.43 -1.85 2.23
C ASP A 163 24.09 -1.74 3.73
N THR A 164 22.80 -1.78 4.07
CA THR A 164 22.36 -1.81 5.48
C THR A 164 22.76 -3.11 6.19
N ASN A 165 22.69 -4.25 5.50
CA ASN A 165 23.17 -5.51 6.04
C ASN A 165 24.69 -5.51 6.25
N GLU A 166 25.47 -5.02 5.29
CA GLU A 166 26.94 -4.96 5.40
C GLU A 166 27.39 -4.05 6.54
N SER A 167 26.81 -2.85 6.65
CA SER A 167 27.12 -1.91 7.73
C SER A 167 26.69 -2.42 9.11
N THR A 168 25.56 -3.12 9.20
CA THR A 168 25.10 -3.75 10.46
C THR A 168 26.04 -4.89 10.87
N ASN A 169 26.39 -5.77 9.93
CA ASN A 169 27.28 -6.89 10.18
C ASN A 169 28.65 -6.42 10.69
N SER A 170 29.23 -5.38 10.07
CA SER A 170 30.51 -4.80 10.49
C SER A 170 30.47 -4.25 11.93
N ARG A 171 29.40 -3.51 12.29
CA ARG A 171 29.22 -2.97 13.65
C ARG A 171 29.08 -4.08 14.69
N VAL A 172 28.29 -5.11 14.38
CA VAL A 172 28.08 -6.27 15.27
C VAL A 172 29.39 -7.02 15.48
N LEU A 173 30.17 -7.22 14.42
CA LEU A 173 31.49 -7.86 14.50
C LEU A 173 32.44 -7.08 15.41
N PHE A 174 32.48 -5.75 15.29
CA PHE A 174 33.32 -4.92 16.17
C PHE A 174 32.90 -5.02 17.65
N PHE A 175 31.60 -4.96 17.96
CA PHE A 175 31.11 -5.15 19.32
C PHE A 175 31.41 -6.54 19.88
N SER A 176 31.31 -7.58 19.04
CA SER A 176 31.64 -8.96 19.42
C SER A 176 33.13 -9.11 19.79
N ILE A 177 34.03 -8.55 18.98
CA ILE A 177 35.48 -8.55 19.26
C ILE A 177 35.77 -7.80 20.57
N PHE A 178 35.21 -6.60 20.74
CA PHE A 178 35.40 -5.81 21.95
C PHE A 178 34.92 -6.56 23.21
N SER A 179 33.73 -7.17 23.14
CA SER A 179 33.17 -7.98 24.22
C SER A 179 34.09 -9.16 24.59
N MET A 180 34.57 -9.90 23.59
CA MET A 180 35.48 -11.02 23.81
C MET A 180 36.80 -10.58 24.45
N SER A 181 37.37 -9.45 24.01
CA SER A 181 38.57 -8.87 24.62
C SER A 181 38.33 -8.45 26.07
N CYS A 182 37.19 -7.82 26.39
CA CYS A 182 36.83 -7.48 27.76
C CYS A 182 36.69 -8.72 28.66
N LEU A 183 36.04 -9.78 28.17
CA LEU A 183 35.89 -11.03 28.93
C LEU A 183 37.24 -11.68 29.25
N LEU A 184 38.17 -11.73 28.28
CA LEU A 184 39.52 -12.23 28.51
C LEU A 184 40.31 -11.35 29.50
N GLY A 185 40.17 -10.03 29.40
CA GLY A 185 40.75 -9.08 30.35
C GLY A 185 40.24 -9.26 31.78
N LEU A 186 38.92 -9.44 31.95
CA LEU A 186 38.32 -9.70 33.26
C LEU A 186 38.73 -11.07 33.81
N ALA A 187 38.76 -12.11 32.98
CA ALA A 187 39.18 -13.44 33.40
C ALA A 187 40.64 -13.47 33.89
N THR A 188 41.55 -12.82 33.16
CA THR A 188 42.96 -12.72 33.57
C THR A 188 43.11 -11.89 34.85
N TRP A 189 42.38 -10.77 34.96
CA TRP A 189 42.35 -9.96 36.18
C TRP A 189 41.84 -10.76 37.39
N GLN A 190 40.75 -11.51 37.24
CA GLN A 190 40.19 -12.37 38.30
C GLN A 190 41.21 -13.39 38.81
N VAL A 191 41.94 -14.06 37.91
CA VAL A 191 42.98 -15.04 38.28
C VAL A 191 44.13 -14.37 39.02
N LEU A 192 44.59 -13.20 38.55
CA LEU A 192 45.66 -12.45 39.22
C LEU A 192 45.23 -11.95 40.60
N TYR A 193 44.01 -11.43 40.72
CA TYR A 193 43.45 -10.97 41.99
C TYR A 193 43.37 -12.11 43.00
N LEU A 194 42.81 -13.26 42.61
CA LEU A 194 42.74 -14.45 43.48
C LEU A 194 44.13 -14.93 43.90
N ARG A 195 45.09 -15.01 42.98
CA ARG A 195 46.49 -15.34 43.32
C ARG A 195 47.08 -14.38 44.35
N ARG A 196 46.91 -13.07 44.14
CA ARG A 196 47.44 -12.04 45.04
C ARG A 196 46.76 -12.08 46.41
N TYR A 197 45.46 -12.35 46.44
CA TYR A 197 44.68 -12.51 47.66
C TYR A 197 45.17 -13.71 48.50
N PHE A 198 45.40 -14.88 47.88
CA PHE A 198 45.91 -16.06 48.58
C PHE A 198 47.33 -15.86 49.13
N ILE A 199 48.21 -15.19 48.39
CA ILE A 199 49.56 -14.84 48.84
C ILE A 199 49.51 -13.88 50.05
N ALA A 200 48.66 -12.85 49.99
CA ALA A 200 48.56 -11.85 51.06
C ALA A 200 47.98 -12.41 52.37
N LYS A 201 47.09 -13.41 52.28
CA LYS A 201 46.44 -14.03 53.43
C LYS A 201 47.16 -15.28 53.98
N LYS A 202 48.28 -15.71 53.38
CA LYS A 202 49.04 -16.92 53.79
C LYS A 202 48.14 -18.16 54.01
N LEU A 203 47.17 -18.37 53.12
CA LEU A 203 46.33 -19.57 53.12
C LEU A 203 46.97 -20.73 52.34
N ILE A 204 48.15 -20.49 51.75
CA ILE A 204 49.14 -21.45 51.24
C ILE A 204 50.51 -20.98 51.75
#